data_AF-A8DJZ5-F1
#
_entry.id   AF-A8DJZ5-F1
#
_cell.length_a   1.000
_cell.length_b   1.000
_cell.length_c   1.000
_cell.angle_alpha   90.00
_cell.angle_beta   90.00
_cell.angle_gamma   90.00
#
_symmetry.space_group_name_H-M   'P 1'
#
loop_
_entity.id
_entity.type
_entity.pdbx_description
1 polymer ?
#
loop_
_entity_poly.entity_id
_entity_poly.type
_entity_poly.pdbx_seq_one_letter_code
_entity_poly.pdbx_strand_id
1 'polypeptide(L)'
;MSVVILRQEFPLGRFHATPWRVNPFDDPYGEWPPSPWRLVRAVTARWYQWVREAEMDPDLGKLEKLQRALCSSRYSFYLPPEARKGNSLRQYQPTELRMDAPNWRDRGVFVRTPKVPKKGKKGQQGEKELSEDEKKIKERVKKLGIKRLLLTIDDDGKWTVEVKTLKQAARDEASISRLEKILGHPTGGWQRIADAGIRSYGTSLVQDNYWCVPPEASVWWFIEGNDCDWDEGLKSVLANCLERITYFGRAETLTRIRLVERSGEITANCILTEQRTDGTVPVLVPCPEATREDIERTTDDPLAAKQTIPPGARWLYAKRPNPPASREHRRVPERRLECHLMQFAIGWNVAPERRAIVRLTARFRGAVIRELLRLKTNSTVSGWTKASRDVREAIAEMTGKDADGQPLKGHQHAEFLVWCEDSQPTRLLVWRGSRAFDAEEQEAILAAAKRDVSWAAAGPDSDEWKVRLVPLDRAVPPPPGFDGQLSKVWESVTPYVPPRHYLRGGKVRAGESIAEQVRREVQQRKIAEDVQVELLGTPQWVAVHVPPREATKREFIGDRRGQMVRLRFDKLVVGPIRLGHSSSFGLGLFRPVEEPR
;
A
#
# COMPACT_ATOMS: atom_id res chain seq x y z
N MET A 1 -40.84 8.85 37.47
CA MET A 1 -40.20 8.35 36.23
C MET A 1 -39.25 7.23 36.62
N SER A 2 -39.37 6.08 35.95
CA SER A 2 -38.50 4.94 36.19
C SER A 2 -37.31 5.01 35.23
N VAL A 3 -36.10 4.79 35.74
CA VAL A 3 -34.88 4.85 34.93
C VAL A 3 -34.28 3.46 34.86
N VAL A 4 -34.14 2.94 33.64
CA VAL A 4 -33.38 1.74 33.33
C VAL A 4 -32.00 2.14 32.87
N ILE A 5 -30.97 1.63 33.55
CA ILE A 5 -29.57 1.94 33.24
C ILE A 5 -28.92 0.71 32.62
N LEU A 6 -28.34 0.86 31.42
CA LEU A 6 -27.56 -0.19 30.78
C LEU A 6 -26.09 0.21 30.71
N ARG A 7 -25.22 -0.74 31.03
CA ARG A 7 -23.77 -0.63 30.79
C ARG A 7 -23.39 -1.48 29.59
N GLN A 8 -22.80 -0.85 28.58
CA GLN A 8 -22.30 -1.50 27.37
C GLN A 8 -20.77 -1.42 27.29
N GLU A 9 -20.14 -2.59 27.20
CA GLU A 9 -18.69 -2.75 27.09
C GLU A 9 -18.32 -3.33 25.73
N PHE A 10 -17.13 -2.97 25.22
CA PHE A 10 -16.58 -3.46 23.95
C PHE A 10 -15.25 -4.16 24.20
N PRO A 11 -15.22 -5.49 24.42
CA PRO A 11 -14.00 -6.21 24.78
C PRO A 11 -12.83 -6.07 23.78
N LEU A 12 -13.13 -5.89 22.49
CA LEU A 12 -12.12 -5.66 21.45
C LEU A 12 -11.85 -4.17 21.17
N GLY A 13 -12.48 -3.29 21.93
CA GLY A 13 -12.34 -1.84 21.83
C GLY A 13 -12.81 -1.24 20.50
N ARG A 14 -13.71 -1.90 19.78
CA ARG A 14 -14.25 -1.43 18.49
C ARG A 14 -15.75 -1.53 18.43
N PHE A 15 -16.36 -0.49 17.86
CA PHE A 15 -17.79 -0.41 17.57
C PHE A 15 -18.02 -0.09 16.09
N HIS A 16 -18.51 -1.09 15.36
CA HIS A 16 -18.90 -1.04 13.95
C HIS A 16 -20.43 -1.10 13.84
N ALA A 17 -21.05 -0.01 13.38
CA ALA A 17 -22.47 0.04 13.05
C ALA A 17 -22.71 1.04 11.94
N THR A 18 -23.57 0.67 11.00
CA THR A 18 -24.00 1.51 9.89
C THR A 18 -25.47 1.90 10.08
N PRO A 19 -25.82 3.18 9.90
CA PRO A 19 -27.22 3.60 9.97
C PRO A 19 -28.09 2.83 8.99
N TRP A 20 -29.40 2.80 9.27
CA TRP A 20 -30.38 2.14 8.42
C TRP A 20 -30.28 2.60 6.95
N ARG A 21 -30.17 1.65 6.02
CA ARG A 21 -30.10 1.88 4.57
C ARG A 21 -29.01 2.87 4.13
N VAL A 22 -28.00 3.09 4.97
CA VAL A 22 -26.80 3.85 4.62
C VAL A 22 -25.73 2.87 4.23
N ASN A 23 -25.16 3.08 3.04
CA ASN A 23 -24.02 2.29 2.60
C ASN A 23 -22.83 2.59 3.54
N PRO A 24 -22.10 1.57 4.04
CA PRO A 24 -20.88 1.79 4.81
C PRO A 24 -19.90 2.83 4.22
N PHE A 25 -19.91 3.05 2.90
CA PHE A 25 -19.12 4.07 2.20
C PHE A 25 -19.53 5.51 2.47
N ASP A 26 -20.83 5.75 2.62
CA ASP A 26 -21.42 7.09 2.52
C ASP A 26 -21.42 7.84 3.86
N ASP A 27 -21.33 7.11 4.98
CA ASP A 27 -21.25 7.69 6.30
C ASP A 27 -19.92 7.36 6.99
N PRO A 28 -18.96 8.31 6.95
CA PRO A 28 -17.66 8.12 7.57
C PRO A 28 -17.73 8.18 9.10
N TYR A 29 -18.86 8.53 9.70
CA TYR A 29 -19.01 8.64 11.15
C TYR A 29 -19.64 7.39 11.78
N GLY A 30 -20.36 6.58 11.01
CA GLY A 30 -21.09 5.43 11.53
C GLY A 30 -22.18 5.81 12.54
N GLU A 31 -22.88 4.81 13.08
CA GLU A 31 -24.01 5.02 13.98
C GLU A 31 -23.56 5.22 15.45
N TRP A 32 -22.95 6.38 15.76
CA TRP A 32 -22.48 6.75 17.10
C TRP A 32 -23.07 8.09 17.58
N PRO A 33 -23.83 8.14 18.70
CA PRO A 33 -24.09 7.07 19.67
C PRO A 33 -24.88 5.89 19.09
N PRO A 34 -24.83 4.70 19.72
CA PRO A 34 -25.51 3.55 19.18
C PRO A 34 -27.04 3.74 19.17
N SER A 35 -27.72 3.21 18.15
CA SER A 35 -29.14 3.48 17.91
C SER A 35 -30.08 2.77 18.91
N PRO A 36 -30.99 3.51 19.57
CA PRO A 36 -32.11 2.93 20.31
C PRO A 36 -33.02 2.04 19.46
N TRP A 37 -33.29 2.40 18.20
CA TRP A 37 -34.06 1.54 17.28
C TRP A 37 -33.40 0.18 17.09
N ARG A 38 -32.07 0.15 16.91
CA ARG A 38 -31.31 -1.10 16.84
C ARG A 38 -31.39 -1.89 18.15
N LEU A 39 -31.39 -1.22 19.30
CA LEU A 39 -31.54 -1.87 20.60
C LEU A 39 -32.90 -2.58 20.70
N VAL A 40 -34.00 -1.92 20.36
CA VAL A 40 -35.35 -2.53 20.41
C VAL A 40 -35.44 -3.76 19.53
N ARG A 41 -34.90 -3.69 18.30
CA ARG A 41 -34.87 -4.83 17.37
C ARG A 41 -33.96 -5.96 17.86
N ALA A 42 -32.79 -5.64 18.42
CA ALA A 42 -31.87 -6.63 18.97
C ALA A 42 -32.49 -7.35 20.19
N VAL A 43 -33.12 -6.61 21.10
CA VAL A 43 -33.84 -7.16 22.26
C VAL A 43 -34.99 -8.06 21.80
N THR A 44 -35.77 -7.63 20.80
CA THR A 44 -36.86 -8.44 20.21
C THR A 44 -36.33 -9.75 19.63
N ALA A 45 -35.25 -9.71 18.84
CA ALA A 45 -34.64 -10.90 18.29
C ALA A 45 -34.11 -11.85 19.38
N ARG A 46 -33.51 -11.31 20.46
CA ARG A 46 -33.03 -12.11 21.59
C ARG A 46 -34.13 -12.62 22.51
N TRP A 47 -35.30 -12.00 22.52
CA TRP A 47 -36.47 -12.53 23.22
C TRP A 47 -36.91 -13.86 22.62
N TYR A 48 -37.05 -13.97 21.30
CA TYR A 48 -37.38 -15.25 20.65
C TYR A 48 -36.32 -16.33 20.87
N GLN A 49 -35.04 -15.94 20.93
CA GLN A 49 -33.98 -16.86 21.31
C GLN A 49 -34.13 -17.34 22.76
N TRP A 50 -34.34 -16.41 23.70
CA TRP A 50 -34.48 -16.73 25.11
C TRP A 50 -35.67 -17.64 25.38
N VAL A 51 -36.85 -17.34 24.81
CA VAL A 51 -38.06 -18.17 24.93
C VAL A 51 -37.80 -19.60 24.47
N ARG A 52 -37.10 -19.77 23.34
CA ARG A 52 -36.72 -21.10 22.83
C ARG A 52 -35.75 -21.83 23.75
N GLU A 53 -34.73 -21.14 24.28
CA GLU A 53 -33.74 -21.74 25.19
C GLU A 53 -34.33 -22.09 26.56
N ALA A 54 -35.32 -21.33 27.00
CA ALA A 54 -36.03 -21.56 28.26
C ALA A 54 -37.18 -22.58 28.14
N GLU A 55 -37.42 -23.14 26.93
CA GLU A 55 -38.51 -24.07 26.64
C GLU A 55 -39.89 -23.52 27.07
N MET A 56 -40.10 -22.21 26.90
CA MET A 56 -41.32 -21.51 27.28
C MET A 56 -42.26 -21.35 26.09
N ASP A 57 -43.58 -21.33 26.36
CA ASP A 57 -44.55 -20.89 25.37
C ASP A 57 -44.40 -19.38 25.09
N PRO A 58 -44.39 -18.94 23.81
CA PRO A 58 -44.22 -17.53 23.47
C PRO A 58 -45.40 -16.66 23.96
N ASP A 59 -45.17 -15.86 25.00
CA ASP A 59 -46.09 -14.81 25.44
C ASP A 59 -45.85 -13.51 24.66
N LEU A 60 -46.53 -13.37 23.52
CA LEU A 60 -46.45 -12.19 22.66
C LEU A 60 -46.97 -10.91 23.36
N GLY A 61 -47.89 -11.03 24.32
CA GLY A 61 -48.35 -9.90 25.10
C GLY A 61 -47.24 -9.33 26.00
N LYS A 62 -46.40 -10.20 26.56
CA LYS A 62 -45.21 -9.78 27.32
C LYS A 62 -44.14 -9.16 26.43
N LEU A 63 -43.93 -9.69 25.21
CA LEU A 63 -43.03 -9.08 24.23
C LEU A 63 -43.51 -7.68 23.83
N GLU A 64 -44.79 -7.51 23.52
CA GLU A 64 -45.38 -6.22 23.14
C GLU A 64 -45.27 -5.19 24.28
N LYS A 65 -45.43 -5.61 25.54
CA LYS A 65 -45.18 -4.75 26.71
C LYS A 65 -43.72 -4.28 26.76
N LEU A 66 -42.76 -5.18 26.54
CA LEU A 66 -41.33 -4.85 26.52
C LEU A 66 -40.99 -3.88 25.39
N GLN A 67 -41.51 -4.14 24.19
CA GLN A 67 -41.35 -3.28 23.03
C GLN A 67 -41.94 -1.90 23.29
N ARG A 68 -43.16 -1.82 23.82
CA ARG A 68 -43.82 -0.55 24.16
C ARG A 68 -43.01 0.25 25.18
N ALA A 69 -42.52 -0.36 26.25
CA ALA A 69 -41.70 0.30 27.25
C ALA A 69 -40.40 0.86 26.65
N LEU A 70 -39.74 0.12 25.76
CA LEU A 70 -38.55 0.60 25.04
C LEU A 70 -38.88 1.73 24.05
N CYS A 71 -40.03 1.65 23.36
CA CYS A 71 -40.44 2.65 22.36
C CYS A 71 -40.89 3.97 22.98
N SER A 72 -41.59 3.93 24.12
CA SER A 72 -42.08 5.12 24.83
C SER A 72 -41.00 5.82 25.67
N SER A 73 -39.87 5.16 25.92
CA SER A 73 -38.80 5.70 26.75
C SER A 73 -37.98 6.79 26.06
N ARG A 74 -37.47 7.74 26.85
CA ARG A 74 -36.46 8.71 26.43
C ARG A 74 -35.06 8.14 26.64
N TYR A 75 -34.17 8.43 25.71
CA TYR A 75 -32.80 7.92 25.71
C TYR A 75 -31.80 9.05 25.89
N SER A 76 -30.87 8.86 26.81
CA SER A 76 -29.64 9.64 26.89
C SER A 76 -28.45 8.73 27.17
N PHE A 77 -27.24 9.24 26.94
CA PHE A 77 -26.02 8.43 26.98
C PHE A 77 -24.91 9.09 27.77
N TYR A 78 -24.07 8.28 28.39
CA TYR A 78 -22.68 8.62 28.60
C TYR A 78 -21.83 7.93 27.53
N LEU A 79 -21.20 8.74 26.67
CA LEU A 79 -20.21 8.29 25.71
C LEU A 79 -18.82 8.54 26.29
N PRO A 80 -17.93 7.53 26.38
CA PRO A 80 -16.57 7.73 26.84
C PRO A 80 -15.89 8.88 26.08
N PRO A 81 -15.40 9.93 26.75
CA PRO A 81 -14.72 11.04 26.10
C PRO A 81 -13.52 10.59 25.27
N GLU A 82 -12.87 9.50 25.65
CA GLU A 82 -11.72 8.87 24.99
C GLU A 82 -12.10 8.08 23.74
N ALA A 83 -13.39 7.83 23.50
CA ALA A 83 -13.82 7.18 22.27
C ALA A 83 -13.41 8.04 21.06
N ARG A 84 -12.87 7.39 20.02
CA ARG A 84 -12.38 8.05 18.81
C ARG A 84 -12.91 7.35 17.59
N LYS A 85 -13.21 8.11 16.56
CA LYS A 85 -13.37 7.54 15.23
C LYS A 85 -12.05 6.88 14.80
N GLY A 86 -12.13 5.62 14.38
CA GLY A 86 -10.99 4.89 13.82
C GLY A 86 -10.58 5.44 12.46
N ASN A 87 -9.32 5.21 12.08
CA ASN A 87 -8.89 5.45 10.70
C ASN A 87 -9.55 4.40 9.80
N SER A 88 -10.38 4.86 8.86
CA SER A 88 -11.12 3.99 7.97
C SER A 88 -10.18 3.03 7.25
N LEU A 89 -10.37 1.73 7.46
CA LEU A 89 -9.60 0.71 6.77
C LEU A 89 -10.20 0.53 5.38
N ARG A 90 -9.36 0.56 4.35
CA ARG A 90 -9.77 0.24 2.97
C ARG A 90 -9.33 -1.18 2.67
N GLN A 91 -10.29 -2.06 2.43
CA GLN A 91 -10.04 -3.48 2.17
C GLN A 91 -10.79 -3.89 0.92
N TYR A 92 -10.15 -4.66 0.04
CA TYR A 92 -10.85 -5.27 -1.08
C TYR A 92 -11.63 -6.48 -0.56
N GLN A 93 -12.96 -6.40 -0.57
CA GLN A 93 -13.81 -7.55 -0.27
C GLN A 93 -14.23 -8.24 -1.57
N PRO A 94 -14.28 -9.58 -1.57
CA PRO A 94 -14.83 -10.32 -2.69
C PRO A 94 -16.32 -9.98 -2.84
N THR A 95 -16.74 -9.70 -4.07
CA THR A 95 -18.15 -9.51 -4.41
C THR A 95 -18.70 -10.82 -5.00
N GLU A 96 -19.09 -10.81 -6.27
CA GLU A 96 -19.63 -11.99 -6.93
C GLU A 96 -18.50 -12.84 -7.52
N LEU A 97 -18.63 -14.15 -7.34
CA LEU A 97 -17.84 -15.15 -8.05
C LEU A 97 -18.32 -15.17 -9.51
N ARG A 98 -17.53 -14.61 -10.42
CA ARG A 98 -17.85 -14.55 -11.85
C ARG A 98 -16.79 -15.31 -12.65
N MET A 99 -17.16 -15.73 -13.86
CA MET A 99 -16.20 -16.27 -14.81
C MET A 99 -15.34 -15.11 -15.31
N ASP A 100 -14.07 -15.07 -14.90
CA ASP A 100 -13.15 -14.09 -15.47
C ASP A 100 -12.82 -14.52 -16.90
N ALA A 101 -12.97 -13.59 -17.84
CA ALA A 101 -12.41 -13.77 -19.16
C ALA A 101 -10.87 -13.90 -19.01
N PRO A 102 -10.21 -14.84 -19.71
CA PRO A 102 -8.76 -14.93 -19.68
C PRO A 102 -8.14 -13.58 -20.00
N ASN A 103 -7.06 -13.22 -19.30
CA ASN A 103 -6.30 -12.01 -19.62
C ASN A 103 -5.84 -12.11 -21.08
N TRP A 104 -6.42 -11.28 -21.95
CA TRP A 104 -6.25 -11.33 -23.41
C TRP A 104 -4.79 -11.19 -23.86
N ARG A 105 -3.92 -10.68 -22.98
CA ARG A 105 -2.48 -10.57 -23.18
C ARG A 105 -1.75 -11.92 -23.22
N ASP A 106 -2.38 -12.99 -22.76
CA ASP A 106 -1.75 -14.31 -22.67
C ASP A 106 -2.09 -15.26 -23.83
N ARG A 107 -3.18 -15.03 -24.60
CA ARG A 107 -3.52 -15.79 -25.81
C ARG A 107 -4.27 -14.93 -26.84
N GLY A 108 -3.56 -14.41 -27.85
CA GLY A 108 -4.15 -13.63 -28.94
C GLY A 108 -4.65 -14.52 -30.08
N VAL A 109 -5.96 -14.71 -30.21
CA VAL A 109 -6.56 -15.43 -31.34
C VAL A 109 -7.30 -14.43 -32.24
N PHE A 110 -7.06 -14.50 -33.55
CA PHE A 110 -7.54 -13.53 -34.54
C PHE A 110 -8.10 -14.28 -35.78
N VAL A 111 -9.32 -13.98 -36.26
CA VAL A 111 -9.98 -14.67 -37.41
C VAL A 111 -10.52 -13.66 -38.42
N ARG A 112 -10.24 -13.86 -39.72
CA ARG A 112 -10.78 -13.05 -40.83
C ARG A 112 -11.67 -13.91 -41.75
N THR A 113 -12.81 -13.36 -42.18
CA THR A 113 -13.69 -13.97 -43.20
C THR A 113 -13.64 -13.12 -44.49
N PRO A 114 -13.25 -13.65 -45.66
CA PRO A 114 -13.32 -12.89 -46.90
C PRO A 114 -14.73 -12.90 -47.53
N LYS A 115 -15.07 -11.84 -48.27
CA LYS A 115 -16.21 -11.81 -49.22
C LYS A 115 -15.83 -12.59 -50.48
N VAL A 116 -16.64 -13.58 -50.82
CA VAL A 116 -16.48 -14.52 -51.94
C VAL A 116 -16.40 -13.83 -53.31
N PRO A 117 -15.45 -14.18 -54.20
CA PRO A 117 -15.65 -14.16 -55.65
C PRO A 117 -16.08 -15.55 -56.15
N LYS A 118 -17.06 -15.58 -57.05
CA LYS A 118 -17.73 -16.80 -57.54
C LYS A 118 -16.80 -17.71 -58.37
N LYS A 119 -16.89 -19.02 -58.08
CA LYS A 119 -16.68 -20.24 -58.91
C LYS A 119 -15.32 -20.47 -59.62
N GLY A 120 -14.70 -21.61 -59.27
CA GLY A 120 -13.79 -22.41 -60.09
C GLY A 120 -13.50 -23.77 -59.44
N LYS A 121 -13.68 -24.86 -60.20
CA LYS A 121 -13.81 -26.30 -59.83
C LYS A 121 -12.84 -26.92 -58.79
N LYS A 122 -13.41 -27.91 -58.06
CA LYS A 122 -12.78 -28.86 -57.13
C LYS A 122 -11.73 -29.77 -57.80
N GLY A 123 -10.66 -30.05 -57.05
CA GLY A 123 -9.94 -31.32 -57.12
C GLY A 123 -8.41 -31.21 -57.14
N GLN A 124 -7.77 -31.15 -55.96
CA GLN A 124 -6.56 -31.89 -55.58
C GLN A 124 -6.03 -31.36 -54.23
N GLN A 125 -5.96 -32.24 -53.23
CA GLN A 125 -5.21 -32.04 -51.99
C GLN A 125 -3.71 -32.12 -52.31
N GLY A 126 -3.10 -30.96 -52.52
CA GLY A 126 -1.67 -30.75 -52.39
C GLY A 126 -1.47 -29.55 -51.47
N GLU A 127 -0.38 -29.52 -50.70
CA GLU A 127 0.03 -28.33 -49.96
C GLU A 127 -0.05 -27.12 -50.91
N LYS A 128 -1.05 -26.26 -50.69
CA LYS A 128 -1.30 -25.13 -51.57
C LYS A 128 -0.11 -24.20 -51.42
N GLU A 129 0.72 -24.10 -52.47
CA GLU A 129 1.82 -23.15 -52.48
C GLU A 129 1.25 -21.76 -52.17
N LEU A 130 1.75 -21.17 -51.07
CA LEU A 130 1.35 -19.84 -50.64
C LEU A 130 1.56 -18.86 -51.80
N SER A 131 0.56 -18.03 -52.09
CA SER A 131 0.67 -16.97 -53.09
C SER A 131 1.80 -16.00 -52.73
N GLU A 132 2.30 -15.25 -53.71
CA GLU A 132 3.31 -14.19 -53.52
C GLU A 132 2.93 -13.22 -52.38
N ASP A 133 1.65 -12.88 -52.25
CA ASP A 133 1.14 -11.99 -51.21
C ASP A 133 1.09 -12.68 -49.83
N GLU A 134 0.77 -13.96 -49.79
CA GLU A 134 0.76 -14.76 -48.56
C GLU A 134 2.17 -14.99 -48.01
N LYS A 135 3.15 -15.22 -48.91
CA LYS A 135 4.58 -15.29 -48.55
C LYS A 135 5.07 -13.95 -47.97
N LYS A 136 4.68 -12.82 -48.57
CA LYS A 136 5.00 -11.47 -48.06
C LYS A 136 4.39 -11.18 -46.69
N ILE A 137 3.15 -11.60 -46.44
CA ILE A 137 2.51 -11.44 -45.12
C ILE A 137 3.23 -12.28 -44.07
N LYS A 138 3.53 -13.55 -44.36
CA LYS A 138 4.26 -14.46 -43.45
C LYS A 138 5.64 -13.90 -43.08
N GLU A 139 6.37 -13.33 -44.04
CA GLU A 139 7.63 -12.61 -43.84
C GLU A 139 7.48 -11.39 -42.92
N ARG A 140 6.49 -10.52 -43.19
CA ARG A 140 6.23 -9.30 -42.40
C ARG A 140 5.86 -9.61 -40.96
N VAL A 141 5.09 -10.68 -40.74
CA VAL A 141 4.70 -11.11 -39.39
C VAL A 141 5.84 -11.78 -38.63
N LYS A 142 6.71 -12.55 -39.33
CA LYS A 142 7.92 -13.13 -38.73
C LYS A 142 8.89 -12.04 -38.23
N LYS A 143 8.99 -10.90 -38.95
CA LYS A 143 9.79 -9.73 -38.56
C LYS A 143 9.31 -9.05 -37.26
N LEU A 144 8.07 -9.30 -36.82
CA LEU A 144 7.51 -8.82 -35.55
C LEU A 144 7.82 -9.72 -34.35
N GLY A 145 8.64 -10.76 -34.51
CA GLY A 145 9.13 -11.58 -33.40
C GLY A 145 8.15 -12.63 -32.87
N ILE A 146 7.12 -12.99 -33.66
CA ILE A 146 6.14 -14.03 -33.32
C ILE A 146 6.79 -15.41 -33.42
N LYS A 147 6.70 -16.24 -32.36
CA LYS A 147 7.39 -17.55 -32.29
C LYS A 147 6.63 -18.68 -33.01
N ARG A 148 5.29 -18.68 -32.94
CA ARG A 148 4.44 -19.67 -33.60
C ARG A 148 3.20 -19.00 -34.17
N LEU A 149 3.02 -19.19 -35.47
CA LEU A 149 1.87 -18.73 -36.22
C LEU A 149 1.33 -19.93 -36.98
N LEU A 150 0.11 -20.36 -36.63
CA LEU A 150 -0.59 -21.39 -37.37
C LEU A 150 -1.46 -20.68 -38.41
N LEU A 151 -1.26 -21.01 -39.68
CA LEU A 151 -2.05 -20.49 -40.78
C LEU A 151 -2.80 -21.67 -41.37
N THR A 152 -4.09 -21.75 -41.10
CA THR A 152 -4.93 -22.86 -41.54
C THR A 152 -5.82 -22.36 -42.67
N ILE A 153 -5.77 -23.02 -43.82
CA ILE A 153 -6.59 -22.69 -44.99
C ILE A 153 -7.63 -23.79 -45.13
N ASP A 154 -8.90 -23.45 -44.95
CA ASP A 154 -10.01 -24.38 -45.16
C ASP A 154 -10.31 -24.54 -46.66
N ASP A 155 -10.93 -25.66 -47.03
CA ASP A 155 -11.26 -26.02 -48.42
C ASP A 155 -12.13 -24.98 -49.15
N ASP A 156 -12.81 -24.11 -48.41
CA ASP A 156 -13.62 -23.00 -48.93
C ASP A 156 -12.81 -21.72 -49.21
N GLY A 157 -11.48 -21.77 -49.11
CA GLY A 157 -10.61 -20.60 -49.32
C GLY A 157 -10.61 -19.60 -48.17
N LYS A 158 -11.16 -19.98 -47.02
CA LYS A 158 -11.02 -19.22 -45.76
C LYS A 158 -9.65 -19.50 -45.17
N TRP A 159 -8.98 -18.48 -44.66
CA TRP A 159 -7.73 -18.64 -43.93
C TRP A 159 -7.86 -18.08 -42.52
N THR A 160 -7.44 -18.87 -41.53
CA THR A 160 -7.37 -18.49 -40.12
C THR A 160 -5.91 -18.30 -39.72
N VAL A 161 -5.62 -17.23 -38.96
CA VAL A 161 -4.29 -16.97 -38.42
C VAL A 161 -4.34 -17.08 -36.91
N GLU A 162 -3.89 -18.22 -36.39
CA GLU A 162 -3.79 -18.43 -34.96
C GLU A 162 -2.39 -18.04 -34.46
N VAL A 163 -2.33 -17.02 -33.59
CA VAL A 163 -1.08 -16.59 -32.96
C VAL A 163 -0.95 -17.28 -31.60
N LYS A 164 -0.32 -18.47 -31.59
CA LYS A 164 -0.19 -19.28 -30.37
C LYS A 164 0.78 -18.69 -29.34
N THR A 165 1.77 -17.89 -29.75
CA THR A 165 2.76 -17.36 -28.80
C THR A 165 3.45 -16.08 -29.28
N LEU A 166 3.30 -15.00 -28.50
CA LEU A 166 4.01 -13.73 -28.68
C LEU A 166 5.22 -13.64 -27.73
N LYS A 167 6.36 -13.13 -28.22
CA LYS A 167 7.46 -12.70 -27.35
C LYS A 167 7.02 -11.51 -26.51
N GLN A 168 7.54 -11.39 -25.28
CA GLN A 168 7.19 -10.30 -24.34
C GLN A 168 7.36 -8.90 -24.96
N ALA A 169 8.41 -8.71 -25.77
CA ALA A 169 8.69 -7.46 -26.50
C ALA A 169 7.71 -7.14 -27.65
N ALA A 170 6.82 -8.06 -28.02
CA ALA A 170 5.79 -7.86 -29.04
C ALA A 170 4.38 -7.71 -28.42
N ARG A 171 4.28 -7.65 -27.08
CA ARG A 171 3.03 -7.48 -26.33
C ARG A 171 2.68 -6.01 -26.05
N ASP A 172 3.51 -5.07 -26.48
CA ASP A 172 3.22 -3.65 -26.36
C ASP A 172 2.17 -3.19 -27.37
N GLU A 173 1.45 -2.12 -27.02
CA GLU A 173 0.31 -1.59 -27.76
C GLU A 173 0.68 -1.12 -29.19
N ALA A 174 1.89 -0.61 -29.37
CA ALA A 174 2.39 -0.17 -30.67
C ALA A 174 2.75 -1.34 -31.61
N SER A 175 3.22 -2.46 -31.06
CA SER A 175 3.45 -3.70 -31.80
C SER A 175 2.14 -4.38 -32.20
N ILE A 176 1.13 -4.34 -31.33
CA ILE A 176 -0.21 -4.86 -31.60
C ILE A 176 -0.90 -4.05 -32.69
N SER A 177 -0.87 -2.72 -32.62
CA SER A 177 -1.45 -1.86 -33.65
C SER A 177 -0.77 -2.03 -35.03
N ARG A 178 0.53 -2.33 -35.05
CA ARG A 178 1.26 -2.69 -36.28
C ARG A 178 0.80 -4.05 -36.84
N LEU A 179 0.54 -5.02 -35.98
CA LEU A 179 -0.03 -6.32 -36.34
C LEU A 179 -1.42 -6.15 -36.97
N GLU A 180 -2.28 -5.34 -36.35
CA GLU A 180 -3.62 -5.02 -36.86
C GLU A 180 -3.56 -4.31 -38.23
N LYS A 181 -2.60 -3.40 -38.43
CA LYS A 181 -2.38 -2.78 -39.75
C LYS A 181 -1.91 -3.76 -40.82
N ILE A 182 -1.16 -4.79 -40.45
CA ILE A 182 -0.69 -5.83 -41.39
C ILE A 182 -1.79 -6.82 -41.72
N LEU A 183 -2.63 -7.18 -40.74
CA LEU A 183 -3.71 -8.16 -40.88
C LEU A 183 -5.03 -7.54 -41.39
N GLY A 184 -5.17 -6.22 -41.30
CA GLY A 184 -6.37 -5.44 -41.64
C GLY A 184 -7.27 -5.16 -40.42
N HIS A 185 -8.00 -4.05 -40.44
CA HIS A 185 -8.92 -3.70 -39.35
C HIS A 185 -10.12 -4.66 -39.28
N PRO A 186 -10.56 -5.07 -38.08
CA PRO A 186 -11.72 -5.93 -37.91
C PRO A 186 -13.02 -5.21 -38.34
N THR A 187 -13.64 -5.61 -39.45
CA THR A 187 -15.04 -5.28 -39.72
C THR A 187 -15.85 -6.57 -39.75
N GLY A 188 -16.85 -6.64 -38.86
CA GLY A 188 -17.96 -7.60 -38.82
C GLY A 188 -17.61 -9.08 -39.07
N GLY A 189 -17.37 -9.85 -38.00
CA GLY A 189 -17.22 -11.32 -38.09
C GLY A 189 -16.17 -11.94 -37.17
N TRP A 190 -15.55 -11.17 -36.30
CA TRP A 190 -14.55 -11.67 -35.35
C TRP A 190 -15.25 -12.28 -34.14
N GLN A 191 -15.26 -13.61 -34.02
CA GLN A 191 -15.68 -14.28 -32.79
C GLN A 191 -14.44 -14.68 -31.97
N ARG A 192 -14.40 -14.19 -30.73
CA ARG A 192 -13.38 -14.53 -29.73
C ARG A 192 -13.67 -15.93 -29.19
N ILE A 193 -12.75 -16.86 -29.39
CA ILE A 193 -12.82 -18.18 -28.73
C ILE A 193 -12.02 -18.05 -27.43
N ALA A 194 -12.72 -17.91 -26.31
CA ALA A 194 -12.11 -18.00 -24.98
C ALA A 194 -12.17 -19.47 -24.54
N ASP A 195 -11.02 -20.14 -24.48
CA ASP A 195 -10.93 -21.41 -23.76
C ASP A 195 -10.96 -21.16 -22.24
N ALA A 196 -11.88 -21.86 -21.57
CA ALA A 196 -12.07 -22.04 -20.12
C ALA A 196 -11.66 -20.87 -19.19
N GLY A 197 -12.63 -20.00 -18.87
CA GLY A 197 -12.49 -19.00 -17.81
C GLY A 197 -12.28 -19.62 -16.42
N ILE A 198 -11.43 -19.01 -15.61
CA ILE A 198 -11.29 -19.33 -14.18
C ILE A 198 -12.38 -18.55 -13.45
N ARG A 199 -13.13 -19.21 -12.55
CA ARG A 199 -14.04 -18.50 -11.65
C ARG A 199 -13.21 -17.72 -10.63
N SER A 200 -13.44 -16.43 -10.55
CA SER A 200 -12.67 -15.49 -9.75
C SER A 200 -13.63 -14.49 -9.12
N TYR A 201 -13.28 -13.99 -7.93
CA TYR A 201 -14.10 -13.00 -7.26
C TYR A 201 -13.77 -11.63 -7.83
N GLY A 202 -14.80 -10.89 -8.25
CA GLY A 202 -14.66 -9.44 -8.33
C GLY A 202 -14.27 -8.88 -6.96
N THR A 203 -13.48 -7.81 -6.91
CA THR A 203 -13.16 -7.15 -5.64
C THR A 203 -13.75 -5.75 -5.62
N SER A 204 -14.53 -5.43 -4.60
CA SER A 204 -14.94 -4.06 -4.31
C SER A 204 -14.08 -3.51 -3.18
N LEU A 205 -13.58 -2.28 -3.33
CA LEU A 205 -12.89 -1.60 -2.24
C LEU A 205 -13.92 -1.20 -1.21
N VAL A 206 -13.89 -1.81 -0.03
CA VAL A 206 -14.75 -1.55 1.13
C VAL A 206 -14.05 -0.61 2.10
N GLN A 207 -14.75 0.45 2.52
CA GLN A 207 -14.31 1.34 3.59
C GLN A 207 -14.97 0.91 4.90
N ASP A 208 -14.17 0.51 5.86
CA ASP A 208 -14.64 0.06 7.16
C ASP A 208 -14.55 1.20 8.18
N ASN A 209 -15.70 1.79 8.49
CA ASN A 209 -15.85 2.87 9.47
C ASN A 209 -16.22 2.31 10.84
N TYR A 210 -15.50 2.73 11.88
CA TYR A 210 -15.69 2.23 13.25
C TYR A 210 -15.28 3.27 14.29
N TRP A 211 -15.74 3.05 15.52
CA TRP A 211 -15.28 3.77 16.70
C TRP A 211 -14.36 2.90 17.54
N CYS A 212 -13.20 3.44 17.89
CA CYS A 212 -12.35 2.92 18.95
C CYS A 212 -12.94 3.35 20.29
N VAL A 213 -13.25 2.39 21.15
CA VAL A 213 -13.66 2.63 22.54
C VAL A 213 -12.63 1.94 23.43
N PRO A 214 -12.03 2.61 24.43
CA PRO A 214 -11.09 1.93 25.32
C PRO A 214 -11.74 0.70 25.97
N PRO A 215 -11.07 -0.46 26.03
CA PRO A 215 -11.65 -1.68 26.62
C PRO A 215 -12.13 -1.52 28.07
N GLU A 216 -11.50 -0.63 28.82
CA GLU A 216 -11.83 -0.27 30.20
C GLU A 216 -13.01 0.72 30.32
N ALA A 217 -13.39 1.36 29.22
CA ALA A 217 -14.49 2.32 29.19
C ALA A 217 -15.82 1.65 28.82
N SER A 218 -16.93 2.28 29.16
CA SER A 218 -18.27 1.77 28.86
C SER A 218 -19.18 2.87 28.33
N VAL A 219 -20.02 2.53 27.36
CA VAL A 219 -21.17 3.36 27.01
C VAL A 219 -22.27 3.09 28.03
N TRP A 220 -22.82 4.15 28.61
CA TRP A 220 -23.97 4.02 29.51
C TRP A 220 -25.22 4.53 28.81
N TRP A 221 -26.28 3.76 28.91
CA TRP A 221 -27.61 4.10 28.41
C TRP A 221 -28.50 4.44 29.59
N PHE A 222 -29.16 5.59 29.53
CA PHE A 222 -30.19 6.00 30.47
C PHE A 222 -31.51 6.00 29.72
N ILE A 223 -32.38 5.05 30.07
CA ILE A 223 -33.66 4.79 29.44
C ILE A 223 -34.74 5.21 30.43
N GLU A 224 -35.30 6.40 30.23
CA GLU A 224 -36.27 7.03 31.13
C GLU A 224 -37.68 6.76 30.60
N GLY A 225 -38.45 5.95 31.34
CA GLY A 225 -39.84 5.63 31.03
C GLY A 225 -40.82 6.19 32.07
N ASN A 226 -42.12 6.02 31.83
CA ASN A 226 -43.12 6.31 32.86
C ASN A 226 -43.03 5.27 33.99
N ASP A 227 -43.47 5.62 35.20
CA ASP A 227 -43.35 4.72 36.37
C ASP A 227 -44.10 3.39 36.20
N CYS A 228 -45.11 3.35 35.35
CA CYS A 228 -45.87 2.15 35.00
C CYS A 228 -45.26 1.29 33.89
N ASP A 229 -44.22 1.77 33.19
CA ASP A 229 -43.66 1.10 32.01
C ASP A 229 -42.59 0.05 32.37
N TRP A 230 -41.91 0.16 33.52
CA TRP A 230 -40.78 -0.70 33.90
C TRP A 230 -40.98 -1.37 35.27
N ASP A 231 -41.70 -2.49 35.28
CA ASP A 231 -41.74 -3.39 36.44
C ASP A 231 -40.51 -4.33 36.52
N GLU A 232 -40.29 -4.95 37.68
CA GLU A 232 -39.17 -5.87 37.90
C GLU A 232 -39.23 -7.13 36.99
N GLY A 233 -40.44 -7.56 36.62
CA GLY A 233 -40.63 -8.66 35.68
C GLY A 233 -40.13 -8.32 34.28
N LEU A 234 -40.39 -7.10 33.82
CA LEU A 234 -39.97 -6.60 32.52
C LEU A 234 -38.46 -6.34 32.46
N LYS A 235 -37.89 -5.78 33.54
CA LYS A 235 -36.44 -5.63 33.70
C LYS A 235 -35.72 -6.98 33.67
N SER A 236 -36.30 -8.01 34.31
CA SER A 236 -35.77 -9.38 34.27
C SER A 236 -35.81 -9.96 32.84
N VAL A 237 -36.89 -9.77 32.09
CA VAL A 237 -36.94 -10.16 30.67
C VAL A 237 -35.89 -9.42 29.86
N LEU A 238 -35.77 -8.10 30.04
CA LEU A 238 -34.77 -7.30 29.35
C LEU A 238 -33.36 -7.83 29.64
N ALA A 239 -33.02 -8.11 30.90
CA ALA A 239 -31.73 -8.64 31.29
C ALA A 239 -31.40 -9.97 30.59
N ASN A 240 -32.38 -10.88 30.52
CA ASN A 240 -32.24 -12.15 29.78
C ASN A 240 -31.96 -11.92 28.28
N CYS A 241 -32.64 -10.96 27.66
CA CYS A 241 -32.39 -10.62 26.26
C CYS A 241 -31.00 -10.01 26.06
N LEU A 242 -30.58 -9.08 26.93
CA LEU A 242 -29.31 -8.37 26.84
C LEU A 242 -28.10 -9.31 26.98
N GLU A 243 -28.17 -10.30 27.86
CA GLU A 243 -27.11 -11.31 28.04
C GLU A 243 -26.80 -12.09 26.75
N ARG A 244 -27.79 -12.21 25.87
CA ARG A 244 -27.68 -12.92 24.58
C ARG A 244 -27.23 -12.02 23.43
N ILE A 245 -27.06 -10.71 23.66
CA ILE A 245 -26.50 -9.79 22.66
C ILE A 245 -24.97 -9.87 22.73
N THR A 246 -24.38 -10.80 21.99
CA THR A 246 -22.92 -11.00 21.92
C THR A 246 -22.22 -10.07 20.92
N TYR A 247 -22.98 -9.52 19.96
CA TYR A 247 -22.54 -8.45 19.07
C TYR A 247 -23.67 -7.43 18.87
N PHE A 248 -23.32 -6.16 18.65
CA PHE A 248 -24.31 -5.09 18.44
C PHE A 248 -23.90 -4.16 17.30
N GLY A 249 -24.64 -4.20 16.20
CA GLY A 249 -24.23 -3.59 14.93
C GLY A 249 -23.77 -4.67 13.97
N ARG A 250 -22.53 -4.56 13.48
CA ARG A 250 -21.90 -5.60 12.66
C ARG A 250 -21.24 -6.68 13.53
N ALA A 251 -20.89 -7.82 12.92
CA ALA A 251 -20.34 -8.99 13.63
C ALA A 251 -18.97 -8.72 14.28
N GLU A 252 -18.24 -7.71 13.81
CA GLU A 252 -16.95 -7.28 14.37
C GLU A 252 -17.11 -6.53 15.71
N THR A 253 -18.33 -6.10 16.04
CA THR A 253 -18.65 -5.38 17.28
C THR A 253 -19.02 -6.33 18.41
N LEU A 254 -18.04 -7.03 18.95
CA LEU A 254 -18.26 -7.81 20.17
C LEU A 254 -18.62 -6.86 21.32
N THR A 255 -19.71 -7.17 22.01
CA THR A 255 -20.25 -6.31 23.06
C THR A 255 -20.71 -7.13 24.25
N ARG A 256 -20.76 -6.50 25.43
CA ARG A 256 -21.55 -6.98 26.57
C ARG A 256 -22.47 -5.85 26.99
N ILE A 257 -23.78 -6.09 27.02
CA ILE A 257 -24.77 -5.12 27.51
C ILE A 257 -25.42 -5.72 28.75
N ARG A 258 -25.46 -4.97 29.85
CA ARG A 258 -26.02 -5.43 31.13
C ARG A 258 -26.88 -4.36 31.77
N LEU A 259 -27.95 -4.80 32.43
CA LEU A 259 -28.71 -3.96 33.36
C LEU A 259 -27.85 -3.70 34.60
N VAL A 260 -27.86 -2.47 35.11
CA VAL A 260 -27.15 -2.07 36.33
C VAL A 260 -28.06 -1.23 37.21
N GLU A 261 -27.97 -1.40 38.53
CA GLU A 261 -28.84 -0.70 39.48
C GLU A 261 -28.49 0.79 39.61
N ARG A 262 -27.21 1.13 39.50
CA ARG A 262 -26.70 2.50 39.66
C ARG A 262 -25.54 2.73 38.68
N SER A 263 -25.43 3.97 38.18
CA SER A 263 -24.29 4.41 37.34
C SER A 263 -23.12 4.96 38.15
N GLY A 264 -23.21 5.00 39.49
CA GLY A 264 -22.22 5.65 40.34
C GLY A 264 -22.21 7.16 40.11
N GLU A 265 -21.04 7.73 39.84
CA GLU A 265 -20.87 9.16 39.51
C GLU A 265 -21.10 9.48 38.02
N ILE A 266 -21.37 8.47 37.18
CA ILE A 266 -21.54 8.66 35.75
C ILE A 266 -22.93 9.25 35.44
N THR A 267 -22.94 10.43 34.83
CA THR A 267 -24.15 11.11 34.34
C THR A 267 -24.14 11.21 32.82
N ALA A 268 -25.32 11.32 32.19
CA ALA A 268 -25.41 11.48 30.74
C ALA A 268 -24.61 12.71 30.25
N ASN A 269 -23.79 12.51 29.20
CA ASN A 269 -23.03 13.57 28.52
C ASN A 269 -23.45 13.74 27.05
N CYS A 270 -24.49 13.02 26.61
CA CYS A 270 -25.04 13.05 25.27
C CYS A 270 -26.56 12.88 25.35
N ILE A 271 -27.30 13.93 25.00
CA ILE A 271 -28.76 13.99 25.09
C ILE A 271 -29.34 14.08 23.67
N LEU A 272 -30.44 13.37 23.43
CA LEU A 272 -31.14 13.39 22.15
C LEU A 272 -32.15 14.55 22.08
N THR A 273 -32.14 15.28 20.97
CA THR A 273 -33.03 16.42 20.72
C THR A 273 -33.73 16.29 19.37
N GLU A 274 -34.91 16.90 19.22
CA GLU A 274 -35.67 16.84 17.95
C GLU A 274 -35.10 17.75 16.87
N GLN A 275 -34.49 18.87 17.28
CA GLN A 275 -33.94 19.84 16.35
C GLN A 275 -32.48 19.52 16.01
N ARG A 276 -32.18 19.57 14.71
CA ARG A 276 -30.81 19.50 14.21
C ARG A 276 -30.12 20.85 14.44
N THR A 277 -29.04 20.84 15.21
CA THR A 277 -28.17 22.00 15.40
C THR A 277 -26.76 21.72 14.90
N ASP A 278 -25.92 22.75 14.80
CA ASP A 278 -24.55 22.58 14.29
C ASP A 278 -23.73 21.60 15.16
N GLY A 279 -22.99 20.71 14.50
CA GLY A 279 -22.22 19.64 15.15
C GLY A 279 -23.03 18.47 15.71
N THR A 280 -24.36 18.44 15.56
CA THR A 280 -25.17 17.27 15.94
C THR A 280 -25.16 16.18 14.88
N VAL A 281 -25.32 14.92 15.32
CA VAL A 281 -25.44 13.74 14.45
C VAL A 281 -26.82 13.11 14.56
N PRO A 282 -27.36 12.53 13.47
CA PRO A 282 -28.62 11.83 13.50
C PRO A 282 -28.51 10.51 14.26
N VAL A 283 -29.52 10.20 15.08
CA VAL A 283 -29.65 8.97 15.87
C VAL A 283 -31.04 8.40 15.62
N LEU A 284 -31.10 7.15 15.15
CA LEU A 284 -32.36 6.50 14.82
C LEU A 284 -32.99 5.93 16.10
N VAL A 285 -34.20 6.37 16.42
CA VAL A 285 -34.94 5.98 17.63
C VAL A 285 -36.33 5.44 17.26
N PRO A 286 -36.94 4.58 18.10
CA PRO A 286 -38.34 4.19 17.90
C PRO A 286 -39.29 5.40 18.04
N CYS A 287 -40.40 5.36 17.29
CA CYS A 287 -41.57 6.16 17.60
C CYS A 287 -42.28 5.56 18.83
N PRO A 288 -42.85 6.38 19.73
CA PRO A 288 -43.57 5.87 20.90
C PRO A 288 -44.72 4.91 20.55
N GLU A 289 -45.33 5.08 19.38
CA GLU A 289 -46.46 4.32 18.86
C GLU A 289 -46.04 3.13 17.96
N ALA A 290 -44.74 2.84 17.86
CA ALA A 290 -44.23 1.76 17.01
C ALA A 290 -44.82 0.39 17.42
N THR A 291 -45.28 -0.36 16.41
CA THR A 291 -45.93 -1.67 16.61
C THR A 291 -44.92 -2.81 16.59
N ARG A 292 -45.34 -4.02 17.02
CA ARG A 292 -44.51 -5.23 16.86
C ARG A 292 -44.15 -5.47 15.39
N GLU A 293 -45.10 -5.27 14.49
CA GLU A 293 -44.89 -5.46 13.05
C GLU A 293 -43.82 -4.50 12.52
N ASP A 294 -43.79 -3.25 12.98
CA ASP A 294 -42.75 -2.29 12.60
C ASP A 294 -41.35 -2.72 13.04
N ILE A 295 -41.23 -3.22 14.28
CA ILE A 295 -39.97 -3.63 14.89
C ILE A 295 -39.42 -4.90 14.22
N GLU A 296 -40.30 -5.87 13.97
CA GLU A 296 -39.97 -7.17 13.37
C GLU A 296 -39.79 -7.10 11.85
N ARG A 297 -40.19 -5.99 11.21
CA ARG A 297 -40.08 -5.81 9.76
C ARG A 297 -38.65 -6.01 9.28
N THR A 298 -38.51 -6.79 8.21
CA THR A 298 -37.22 -7.07 7.56
C THR A 298 -36.85 -5.95 6.60
N THR A 299 -35.56 -5.84 6.28
CA THR A 299 -35.03 -4.76 5.42
C THR A 299 -35.46 -4.87 3.95
N ASP A 300 -35.85 -6.06 3.50
CA ASP A 300 -36.31 -6.40 2.15
C ASP A 300 -37.82 -6.20 1.96
N ASP A 301 -38.58 -5.94 3.03
CA ASP A 301 -40.00 -5.61 2.97
C ASP A 301 -40.23 -4.38 2.07
N PRO A 302 -41.20 -4.39 1.13
CA PRO A 302 -41.42 -3.30 0.18
C PRO A 302 -41.67 -1.92 0.81
N LEU A 303 -42.29 -1.86 2.00
CA LEU A 303 -42.53 -0.62 2.72
C LEU A 303 -41.24 -0.09 3.35
N ALA A 304 -40.41 -0.98 3.91
CA ALA A 304 -39.12 -0.63 4.50
C ALA A 304 -38.06 -0.30 3.43
N ALA A 305 -38.07 -1.03 2.30
CA ALA A 305 -37.09 -0.92 1.23
C ALA A 305 -37.19 0.39 0.45
N LYS A 306 -38.35 1.06 0.47
CA LYS A 306 -38.61 2.33 -0.24
C LYS A 306 -38.34 3.57 0.62
N GLN A 307 -38.15 3.42 1.93
CA GLN A 307 -37.98 4.56 2.85
C GLN A 307 -36.55 4.67 3.38
N THR A 308 -36.10 5.91 3.65
CA THR A 308 -34.81 6.20 4.30
C THR A 308 -34.86 6.00 5.81
N ILE A 309 -36.07 6.02 6.39
CA ILE A 309 -36.37 5.75 7.80
C ILE A 309 -37.28 4.52 7.81
N PRO A 310 -36.99 3.47 8.61
CA PRO A 310 -37.89 2.33 8.70
C PRO A 310 -39.22 2.74 9.36
N PRO A 311 -40.34 2.10 8.98
CA PRO A 311 -41.61 2.26 9.69
C PRO A 311 -41.43 2.08 11.21
N GLY A 312 -42.12 2.90 12.00
CA GLY A 312 -42.01 2.89 13.46
C GLY A 312 -40.72 3.52 14.03
N ALA A 313 -39.88 4.15 13.21
CA ALA A 313 -38.70 4.87 13.67
C ALA A 313 -38.71 6.35 13.25
N ARG A 314 -37.91 7.16 13.94
CA ARG A 314 -37.70 8.59 13.65
C ARG A 314 -36.26 9.00 13.93
N TRP A 315 -35.84 10.12 13.36
CA TRP A 315 -34.56 10.75 13.69
C TRP A 315 -34.69 11.64 14.92
N LEU A 316 -33.76 11.48 15.86
CA LEU A 316 -33.36 12.51 16.80
C LEU A 316 -31.91 12.91 16.50
N TYR A 317 -31.43 13.94 17.18
CA TYR A 317 -30.10 14.49 16.98
C TYR A 317 -29.34 14.53 18.30
N ALA A 318 -28.05 14.19 18.26
CA ALA A 318 -27.20 14.12 19.42
C ALA A 318 -25.95 14.98 19.23
N LYS A 319 -25.57 15.75 20.25
CA LYS A 319 -24.25 16.38 20.31
C LYS A 319 -23.29 15.43 21.01
N ARG A 320 -22.20 15.06 20.32
CA ARG A 320 -21.15 14.19 20.88
C ARG A 320 -20.24 14.99 21.81
N PRO A 321 -19.71 14.39 22.89
CA PRO A 321 -18.71 15.05 23.70
C PRO A 321 -17.45 15.34 22.88
N ASN A 322 -16.79 16.44 23.18
CA ASN A 322 -15.54 16.78 22.51
C ASN A 322 -14.44 15.81 22.98
N PRO A 323 -13.74 15.15 22.05
CA PRO A 323 -12.62 14.30 22.42
C PRO A 323 -11.50 15.14 23.06
N PRO A 324 -10.86 14.71 24.17
CA PRO A 324 -9.67 15.38 24.67
C PRO A 324 -8.56 15.34 23.61
N ALA A 325 -7.67 16.33 23.64
CA ALA A 325 -6.55 16.40 22.70
C ALA A 325 -5.65 15.17 22.85
N SER A 326 -5.67 14.26 21.88
CA SER A 326 -4.77 13.11 21.86
C SER A 326 -3.47 13.50 21.17
N ARG A 327 -2.35 13.37 21.88
CA ARG A 327 -1.02 13.33 21.24
C ARG A 327 -0.75 11.87 20.90
N GLU A 328 -0.44 11.61 19.63
CA GLU A 328 0.04 10.29 19.24
C GLU A 328 1.24 9.94 20.13
N HIS A 329 1.18 8.80 20.84
CA HIS A 329 2.33 8.33 21.60
C HIS A 329 3.46 8.13 20.60
N ARG A 330 4.42 9.07 20.61
CA ARG A 330 5.63 8.94 19.81
C ARG A 330 6.29 7.66 20.29
N ARG A 331 6.21 6.59 19.49
CA ARG A 331 7.11 5.44 19.69
C ARG A 331 8.50 6.03 19.67
N VAL A 332 9.15 6.09 20.83
CA VAL A 332 10.55 6.45 20.93
C VAL A 332 11.26 5.35 20.14
N PRO A 333 11.93 5.68 19.02
CA PRO A 333 12.64 4.66 18.28
C PRO A 333 13.66 4.01 19.22
N GLU A 334 13.64 2.68 19.34
CA GLU A 334 14.65 1.99 20.13
C GLU A 334 16.03 2.32 19.56
N ARG A 335 16.86 2.92 20.40
CA ARG A 335 18.24 3.26 20.06
C ARG A 335 19.01 1.98 19.79
N ARG A 336 19.67 1.91 18.64
CA ARG A 336 20.55 0.78 18.32
C ARG A 336 21.98 1.14 18.70
N LEU A 337 22.55 0.41 19.65
CA LEU A 337 23.99 0.44 19.91
C LEU A 337 24.74 -0.14 18.70
N GLU A 338 25.91 0.40 18.39
CA GLU A 338 26.79 -0.06 17.29
C GLU A 338 26.09 -0.11 15.92
N CYS A 339 25.19 0.84 15.65
CA CYS A 339 24.45 0.89 14.39
C CYS A 339 25.31 1.47 13.26
N HIS A 340 25.91 0.61 12.43
CA HIS A 340 26.63 1.02 11.21
C HIS A 340 25.76 1.03 9.95
N LEU A 341 24.60 0.36 10.00
CA LEU A 341 23.69 0.19 8.87
C LEU A 341 22.24 0.44 9.32
N MET A 342 21.56 1.32 8.61
CA MET A 342 20.10 1.46 8.65
C MET A 342 19.54 1.12 7.28
N GLN A 343 18.51 0.29 7.23
CA GLN A 343 17.92 -0.20 5.99
C GLN A 343 16.42 0.02 5.96
N PHE A 344 15.91 0.26 4.75
CA PHE A 344 14.52 0.60 4.49
C PHE A 344 14.02 -0.21 3.31
N ALA A 345 12.83 -0.82 3.43
CA ALA A 345 12.11 -1.31 2.26
C ALA A 345 11.60 -0.11 1.45
N ILE A 346 11.72 -0.20 0.12
CA ILE A 346 11.22 0.81 -0.80
C ILE A 346 9.80 0.42 -1.20
N GLY A 347 8.82 1.16 -0.66
CA GLY A 347 7.40 1.04 -1.03
C GLY A 347 7.05 2.03 -2.14
N TRP A 348 6.34 1.55 -3.15
CA TRP A 348 6.10 2.25 -4.40
C TRP A 348 4.82 1.82 -5.13
N ASN A 349 4.14 2.75 -5.79
CA ASN A 349 3.08 2.40 -6.75
C ASN A 349 3.67 2.11 -8.14
N VAL A 350 4.80 2.76 -8.46
CA VAL A 350 5.58 2.48 -9.66
C VAL A 350 7.06 2.38 -9.30
N ALA A 351 7.71 1.33 -9.78
CA ALA A 351 9.11 1.06 -9.50
C ALA A 351 10.03 2.19 -10.02
N PRO A 352 10.93 2.75 -9.18
CA PRO A 352 11.97 3.65 -9.64
C PRO A 352 12.81 3.00 -10.71
N GLU A 353 13.01 3.73 -11.80
CA GLU A 353 13.94 3.32 -12.83
C GLU A 353 15.35 3.22 -12.24
N ARG A 354 16.13 2.23 -12.66
CA ARG A 354 17.53 2.06 -12.23
C ARG A 354 18.38 3.32 -12.39
N ARG A 355 18.15 4.10 -13.45
CA ARG A 355 18.87 5.36 -13.67
C ARG A 355 18.61 6.42 -12.59
N ALA A 356 17.52 6.30 -11.81
CA ALA A 356 17.11 7.27 -10.80
C ALA A 356 17.70 6.98 -9.40
N ILE A 357 18.46 5.90 -9.21
CA ILE A 357 19.05 5.51 -7.92
C ILE A 357 19.76 6.68 -7.24
N VAL A 358 20.64 7.38 -7.96
CA VAL A 358 21.42 8.49 -7.41
C VAL A 358 20.53 9.69 -7.03
N ARG A 359 19.45 9.94 -7.77
CA ARG A 359 18.52 11.02 -7.44
C ARG A 359 17.77 10.70 -6.15
N LEU A 360 17.30 9.46 -6.03
CA LEU A 360 16.61 8.97 -4.84
C LEU A 360 17.51 9.09 -3.60
N THR A 361 18.73 8.56 -3.65
CA THR A 361 19.67 8.58 -2.53
C THR A 361 20.17 10.00 -2.21
N ALA A 362 20.42 10.84 -3.22
CA ALA A 362 20.83 12.22 -2.98
C ALA A 362 19.73 13.06 -2.32
N ARG A 363 18.46 12.88 -2.72
CA ARG A 363 17.31 13.55 -2.09
C ARG A 363 17.07 13.05 -0.67
N PHE A 364 17.13 11.75 -0.46
CA PHE A 364 16.99 11.19 0.89
C PHE A 364 18.13 11.68 1.81
N ARG A 365 19.39 11.64 1.34
CA ARG A 365 20.53 12.25 2.06
C ARG A 365 20.27 13.72 2.40
N GLY A 366 19.76 14.51 1.46
CA GLY A 366 19.40 15.92 1.70
C GLY A 366 18.33 16.08 2.79
N ALA A 367 17.33 15.19 2.82
CA ALA A 367 16.32 15.17 3.86
C ALA A 367 16.91 14.79 5.23
N VAL A 368 17.78 13.78 5.30
CA VAL A 368 18.47 13.38 6.54
C VAL A 368 19.32 14.53 7.09
N ILE A 369 20.13 15.17 6.25
CA ILE A 369 20.98 16.31 6.68
C ILE A 369 20.11 17.46 7.22
N ARG A 370 18.96 17.72 6.60
CA ARG A 370 18.03 18.76 7.06
C ARG A 370 17.43 18.44 8.44
N GLU A 371 17.02 17.19 8.67
CA GLU A 371 16.51 16.77 9.98
C GLU A 371 17.61 16.80 11.04
N LEU A 372 18.82 16.37 10.71
CA LEU A 372 19.96 16.40 11.64
C LEU A 372 20.33 17.83 12.04
N LEU A 373 20.33 18.77 11.09
CA LEU A 373 20.53 20.19 11.38
C LEU A 373 19.45 20.73 12.33
N ARG A 374 18.19 20.33 12.12
CA ARG A 374 17.09 20.74 13.02
C ARG A 374 17.26 20.17 14.42
N LEU A 375 17.69 18.92 14.57
CA LEU A 375 17.96 18.33 15.88
C LEU A 375 19.11 19.07 16.59
N LYS A 376 20.26 19.22 15.92
CA LYS A 376 21.46 19.88 16.47
C LYS A 376 21.27 21.36 16.81
N THR A 377 20.28 22.02 16.20
CA THR A 377 20.06 23.48 16.36
C THR A 377 18.70 23.82 16.98
N ASN A 378 18.00 22.85 17.57
CA ASN A 378 16.65 23.03 18.12
C ASN A 378 15.70 23.74 17.12
N SER A 379 15.73 23.28 15.87
CA SER A 379 14.93 23.74 14.72
C SER A 379 15.18 25.17 14.25
N THR A 380 16.22 25.85 14.72
CA THR A 380 16.57 27.21 14.27
C THR A 380 17.18 27.24 12.88
N VAL A 381 17.91 26.19 12.49
CA VAL A 381 18.61 26.11 11.20
C VAL A 381 18.23 24.84 10.43
N SER A 382 17.96 25.00 9.13
CA SER A 382 17.65 23.88 8.22
C SER A 382 18.62 23.74 7.05
N GLY A 383 19.61 24.63 6.94
CA GLY A 383 20.57 24.67 5.84
C GLY A 383 22.02 24.71 6.32
N TRP A 384 22.86 23.87 5.71
CA TRP A 384 24.27 23.71 6.11
C TRP A 384 25.07 25.02 6.11
N THR A 385 24.85 25.88 5.11
CA THR A 385 25.53 27.19 4.98
C THR A 385 25.15 28.20 6.06
N LYS A 386 24.02 28.00 6.75
CA LYS A 386 23.57 28.86 7.86
C LYS A 386 23.96 28.30 9.24
N ALA A 387 24.44 27.05 9.29
CA ALA A 387 24.87 26.44 10.54
C ALA A 387 26.20 27.04 11.03
N SER A 388 26.39 27.09 12.35
CA SER A 388 27.66 27.46 12.98
C SER A 388 28.78 26.46 12.64
N ARG A 389 30.03 26.86 12.88
CA ARG A 389 31.20 26.01 12.63
C ARG A 389 31.10 24.68 13.40
N ASP A 390 30.83 24.74 14.70
CA ASP A 390 30.73 23.56 15.58
C ASP A 390 29.66 22.57 15.11
N VAL A 391 28.50 23.08 14.64
CA VAL A 391 27.44 22.22 14.10
C VAL A 391 27.89 21.56 12.80
N ARG A 392 28.61 22.28 11.93
CA ARG A 392 29.14 21.70 10.68
C ARG A 392 30.19 20.63 10.96
N GLU A 393 31.06 20.85 11.94
CA GLU A 393 32.05 19.86 12.39
C GLU A 393 31.34 18.61 12.93
N ALA A 394 30.31 18.79 13.77
CA ALA A 394 29.55 17.69 14.36
C ALA A 394 28.82 16.81 13.33
N ILE A 395 28.45 17.35 12.16
CA ILE A 395 27.76 16.60 11.10
C ILE A 395 28.67 16.29 9.90
N ALA A 396 29.98 16.54 10.02
CA ALA A 396 30.91 16.44 8.90
C ALA A 396 30.87 15.06 8.24
N GLU A 397 30.89 13.99 9.04
CA GLU A 397 30.79 12.62 8.57
C GLU A 397 29.43 12.27 7.95
N MET A 398 28.34 12.95 8.28
CA MET A 398 27.04 12.74 7.61
C MET A 398 26.97 13.46 6.28
N THR A 399 27.65 14.61 6.16
CA THR A 399 27.66 15.41 4.94
C THR A 399 28.79 15.05 3.99
N GLY A 400 29.85 14.39 4.46
CA GLY A 400 31.08 14.18 3.71
C GLY A 400 31.88 15.45 3.45
N LYS A 401 31.68 16.49 4.27
CA LYS A 401 32.37 17.79 4.17
C LYS A 401 32.84 18.27 5.54
N ASP A 402 34.01 18.87 5.60
CA ASP A 402 34.46 19.58 6.80
C ASP A 402 33.70 20.91 7.00
N ALA A 403 34.02 21.64 8.08
CA ALA A 403 33.35 22.89 8.46
C ALA A 403 33.46 24.00 7.41
N ASP A 404 34.56 23.98 6.65
CA ASP A 404 34.89 24.94 5.59
C ASP A 404 34.27 24.51 4.24
N GLY A 405 33.64 23.33 4.20
CA GLY A 405 32.89 22.80 3.07
C GLY A 405 33.74 22.04 2.06
N GLN A 406 34.98 21.67 2.43
CA GLN A 406 35.84 20.83 1.63
C GLN A 406 35.46 19.34 1.80
N PRO A 407 35.58 18.51 0.76
CA PRO A 407 35.30 17.08 0.86
C PRO A 407 36.21 16.37 1.86
N LEU A 408 35.66 15.50 2.70
CA LEU A 408 36.45 14.65 3.59
C LEU A 408 37.28 13.64 2.79
N LYS A 409 38.48 13.34 3.29
CA LYS A 409 39.38 12.32 2.70
C LYS A 409 39.08 10.93 3.26
N GLY A 410 39.44 9.89 2.50
CA GLY A 410 39.38 8.51 2.97
C GLY A 410 37.98 7.88 3.05
N HIS A 411 36.96 8.50 2.45
CA HIS A 411 35.58 8.00 2.41
C HIS A 411 35.00 7.59 3.77
N GLN A 412 35.31 8.35 4.83
CA GLN A 412 34.89 8.08 6.21
C GLN A 412 33.48 8.61 6.52
N HIS A 413 32.71 8.98 5.50
CA HIS A 413 31.39 9.60 5.63
C HIS A 413 30.26 8.60 5.40
N ALA A 414 29.05 8.97 5.82
CA ALA A 414 27.85 8.18 5.62
C ALA A 414 27.45 8.12 4.14
N GLU A 415 27.14 6.91 3.69
CA GLU A 415 26.82 6.58 2.31
C GLU A 415 25.36 6.17 2.20
N PHE A 416 24.74 6.59 1.10
CA PHE A 416 23.33 6.39 0.84
C PHE A 416 23.21 5.54 -0.40
N LEU A 417 22.84 4.28 -0.22
CA LEU A 417 22.94 3.24 -1.23
C LEU A 417 21.55 2.68 -1.55
N VAL A 418 21.43 2.02 -2.70
CA VAL A 418 20.24 1.25 -3.06
C VAL A 418 20.68 -0.17 -3.35
N TRP A 419 20.01 -1.12 -2.73
CA TRP A 419 20.13 -2.53 -3.04
C TRP A 419 19.14 -2.90 -4.14
N CYS A 420 19.63 -3.66 -5.13
CA CYS A 420 18.80 -4.17 -6.21
C CYS A 420 18.75 -5.69 -6.22
N GLU A 421 17.54 -6.23 -6.32
CA GLU A 421 17.27 -7.65 -6.60
C GLU A 421 16.65 -7.74 -7.99
N ASP A 422 17.17 -8.62 -8.84
CA ASP A 422 16.72 -8.80 -10.22
C ASP A 422 16.52 -7.49 -10.99
N SER A 423 17.46 -6.57 -10.80
CA SER A 423 17.45 -5.25 -11.41
C SER A 423 16.44 -4.23 -10.88
N GLN A 424 15.67 -4.58 -9.85
CA GLN A 424 14.72 -3.68 -9.22
C GLN A 424 15.25 -3.15 -7.89
N PRO A 425 15.08 -1.85 -7.58
CA PRO A 425 15.45 -1.30 -6.29
C PRO A 425 14.48 -1.79 -5.22
N THR A 426 14.98 -2.57 -4.26
CA THR A 426 14.16 -3.16 -3.19
C THR A 426 14.43 -2.54 -1.83
N ARG A 427 15.68 -2.11 -1.57
CA ARG A 427 16.06 -1.49 -0.29
C ARG A 427 16.87 -0.22 -0.49
N LEU A 428 16.64 0.75 0.38
CA LEU A 428 17.53 1.89 0.58
C LEU A 428 18.36 1.64 1.83
N LEU A 429 19.66 1.90 1.75
CA LEU A 429 20.62 1.68 2.83
C LEU A 429 21.30 3.00 3.20
N VAL A 430 21.50 3.23 4.49
CA VAL A 430 22.38 4.27 5.04
C VAL A 430 23.47 3.55 5.81
N TRP A 431 24.71 3.67 5.35
CA TRP A 431 25.84 2.91 5.88
C TRP A 431 27.02 3.82 6.21
N ARG A 432 27.73 3.53 7.30
CA ARG A 432 29.00 4.16 7.64
C ARG A 432 29.96 3.16 8.28
N GLY A 433 31.11 2.96 7.63
CA GLY A 433 32.15 2.05 8.13
C GLY A 433 33.05 2.61 9.23
N SER A 434 33.23 3.94 9.29
CA SER A 434 34.19 4.58 10.21
C SER A 434 33.76 4.53 11.68
N ARG A 435 32.49 4.80 11.98
CA ARG A 435 31.88 4.69 13.31
C ARG A 435 30.37 4.49 13.23
N ALA A 436 29.79 3.95 14.29
CA ALA A 436 28.35 3.79 14.44
C ALA A 436 27.61 5.15 14.44
N PHE A 437 26.35 5.15 14.00
CA PHE A 437 25.44 6.28 14.08
C PHE A 437 25.08 6.59 15.53
N ASP A 438 25.22 7.85 15.93
CA ASP A 438 24.76 8.34 17.22
C ASP A 438 23.22 8.45 17.27
N ALA A 439 22.68 8.84 18.43
CA ALA A 439 21.24 8.89 18.64
C ALA A 439 20.55 9.93 17.74
N GLU A 440 21.15 11.10 17.54
CA GLU A 440 20.57 12.17 16.73
C GLU A 440 20.69 11.84 15.24
N GLU A 441 21.76 11.19 14.82
CA GLU A 441 21.94 10.66 13.46
C GLU A 441 20.87 9.61 13.14
N GLN A 442 20.66 8.64 14.04
CA GLN A 442 19.60 7.62 13.87
C GLN A 442 18.20 8.26 13.84
N GLU A 443 17.93 9.23 14.72
CA GLU A 443 16.65 9.94 14.75
C GLU A 443 16.42 10.76 13.47
N ALA A 444 17.43 11.47 12.98
CA ALA A 444 17.35 12.22 11.73
C ALA A 444 17.07 11.32 10.52
N ILE A 445 17.72 10.15 10.47
CA ILE A 445 17.51 9.16 9.42
C ILE A 445 16.05 8.65 9.44
N LEU A 446 15.53 8.29 10.61
CA LEU A 446 14.13 7.84 10.76
C LEU A 446 13.12 8.95 10.49
N ALA A 447 13.39 10.17 10.93
CA ALA A 447 12.53 11.33 10.69
C ALA A 447 12.43 11.66 9.19
N ALA A 448 13.55 11.56 8.46
CA ALA A 448 13.54 11.74 7.01
C ALA A 448 12.72 10.66 6.30
N ALA A 449 12.76 9.41 6.77
CA ALA A 449 12.05 8.27 6.16
C ALA A 449 10.52 8.37 6.29
N LYS A 450 10.01 9.17 7.22
CA LYS A 450 8.56 9.43 7.38
C LYS A 450 7.96 10.23 6.20
N ARG A 451 8.79 10.87 5.38
CA ARG A 451 8.35 11.66 4.24
C ARG A 451 8.54 10.86 2.95
N ASP A 452 7.60 11.03 2.03
CA ASP A 452 7.74 10.51 0.67
C ASP A 452 8.98 11.11 -0.01
N VAL A 453 9.76 10.25 -0.68
CA VAL A 453 10.99 10.66 -1.38
C VAL A 453 10.76 10.57 -2.87
N SER A 454 10.84 11.71 -3.56
CA SER A 454 10.72 11.75 -5.02
C SER A 454 11.96 11.17 -5.69
N TRP A 455 11.78 10.41 -6.77
CA TRP A 455 12.87 9.92 -7.63
C TRP A 455 12.82 10.48 -9.06
N ALA A 456 11.78 11.24 -9.41
CA ALA A 456 11.66 11.90 -10.72
C ALA A 456 12.74 12.96 -10.95
N ALA A 457 12.96 13.34 -12.22
CA ALA A 457 13.74 14.54 -12.54
C ALA A 457 13.11 15.79 -11.92
N ALA A 458 13.87 16.89 -11.82
CA ALA A 458 13.27 18.17 -11.44
C ALA A 458 12.32 18.64 -12.56
N GLY A 459 11.07 18.96 -12.20
CA GLY A 459 10.01 19.30 -13.15
C GLY A 459 8.61 19.20 -12.50
N PRO A 460 7.55 19.51 -13.27
CA PRO A 460 6.17 19.45 -12.78
C PRO A 460 5.81 18.05 -12.22
N ASP A 461 6.32 16.99 -12.84
CA ASP A 461 6.05 15.60 -12.45
C ASP A 461 6.84 15.15 -11.21
N SER A 462 7.68 16.02 -10.62
CA SER A 462 8.49 15.64 -9.45
C SER A 462 7.64 15.24 -8.23
N ASP A 463 6.39 15.70 -8.17
CA ASP A 463 5.45 15.35 -7.12
C ASP A 463 4.69 14.03 -7.34
N GLU A 464 4.65 13.51 -8.56
CA GLU A 464 3.93 12.27 -8.90
C GLU A 464 4.74 11.01 -8.58
N TRP A 465 6.05 11.04 -8.82
CA TRP A 465 6.92 9.85 -8.74
C TRP A 465 7.67 9.79 -7.42
N LYS A 466 7.02 9.24 -6.40
CA LYS A 466 7.51 9.14 -5.02
C LYS A 466 7.60 7.70 -4.54
N VAL A 467 8.50 7.46 -3.59
CA VAL A 467 8.56 6.22 -2.80
C VAL A 467 8.36 6.52 -1.32
N ARG A 468 7.81 5.55 -0.61
CA ARG A 468 7.78 5.48 0.85
C ARG A 468 8.91 4.59 1.34
N LEU A 469 9.57 5.01 2.41
CA LEU A 469 10.62 4.24 3.04
C LEU A 469 10.09 3.64 4.33
N VAL A 470 10.05 2.32 4.41
CA VAL A 470 9.64 1.60 5.62
C VAL A 470 10.88 1.12 6.35
N PRO A 471 11.20 1.65 7.55
CA PRO A 471 12.38 1.20 8.30
C PRO A 471 12.30 -0.29 8.60
N LEU A 472 13.38 -1.01 8.35
CA LEU A 472 13.50 -2.43 8.69
C LEU A 472 14.24 -2.58 10.02
N ASP A 473 13.75 -3.49 10.85
CA ASP A 473 14.37 -3.82 12.13
C ASP A 473 15.55 -4.80 11.98
N ARG A 474 16.11 -5.25 13.11
CA ARG A 474 17.23 -6.20 13.13
C ARG A 474 16.81 -7.63 12.79
N ALA A 475 15.50 -7.94 12.80
CA ALA A 475 15.02 -9.25 12.40
C ALA A 475 15.15 -9.47 10.89
N VAL A 476 15.19 -8.37 10.11
CA VAL A 476 15.49 -8.45 8.67
C VAL A 476 17.01 -8.47 8.47
N PRO A 477 17.58 -9.52 7.85
CA PRO A 477 19.02 -9.61 7.64
C PRO A 477 19.52 -8.46 6.74
N PRO A 478 20.74 -7.96 6.97
CA PRO A 478 21.37 -6.99 6.07
C PRO A 478 21.59 -7.62 4.68
N PRO A 479 21.69 -6.83 3.61
CA PRO A 479 22.00 -7.36 2.30
C PRO A 479 23.40 -8.02 2.25
N PRO A 480 23.59 -9.06 1.42
CA PRO A 480 24.88 -9.74 1.26
C PRO A 480 26.05 -8.76 1.05
N GLY A 481 27.12 -8.92 1.84
CA GLY A 481 28.28 -8.04 1.83
C GLY A 481 28.25 -6.92 2.87
N PHE A 482 27.13 -6.72 3.59
CA PHE A 482 27.04 -5.86 4.78
C PHE A 482 26.99 -6.65 6.09
N ASP A 483 27.01 -7.97 6.00
CA ASP A 483 27.01 -8.97 7.08
C ASP A 483 28.41 -9.47 7.46
N GLY A 484 29.47 -8.93 6.83
CA GLY A 484 30.84 -9.40 7.04
C GLY A 484 31.19 -10.65 6.22
N GLN A 485 30.35 -11.04 5.26
CA GLN A 485 30.63 -12.18 4.38
C GLN A 485 31.95 -11.98 3.60
N LEU A 486 32.77 -13.02 3.59
CA LEU A 486 34.01 -13.13 2.82
C LEU A 486 33.73 -13.81 1.48
N SER A 487 34.21 -13.24 0.38
CA SER A 487 34.16 -13.90 -0.93
C SER A 487 35.36 -13.53 -1.80
N LYS A 488 35.72 -14.46 -2.70
CA LYS A 488 36.67 -14.23 -3.79
C LYS A 488 36.01 -13.59 -5.01
N VAL A 489 34.69 -13.75 -5.16
CA VAL A 489 33.95 -13.30 -6.34
C VAL A 489 32.84 -12.33 -5.94
N TRP A 490 32.83 -11.17 -6.59
CA TRP A 490 31.88 -10.11 -6.33
C TRP A 490 31.26 -9.60 -7.62
N GLU A 491 29.95 -9.41 -7.63
CA GLU A 491 29.21 -8.86 -8.77
C GLU A 491 28.54 -7.55 -8.41
N SER A 492 28.63 -6.56 -9.29
CA SER A 492 27.92 -5.31 -9.10
C SER A 492 26.40 -5.55 -9.09
N VAL A 493 25.68 -5.04 -8.10
CA VAL A 493 24.20 -4.96 -8.08
C VAL A 493 23.70 -3.67 -8.74
N THR A 494 24.53 -2.63 -8.76
CA THR A 494 24.27 -1.37 -9.47
C THR A 494 25.42 -1.04 -10.42
N PRO A 495 25.16 -0.38 -11.58
CA PRO A 495 26.19 -0.16 -12.59
C PRO A 495 27.40 0.63 -12.06
N TYR A 496 28.61 0.14 -12.33
CA TYR A 496 29.86 0.86 -12.09
C TYR A 496 30.03 1.96 -13.14
N VAL A 497 30.27 3.18 -12.70
CA VAL A 497 30.56 4.31 -13.59
C VAL A 497 32.03 4.68 -13.43
N PRO A 498 32.85 4.66 -14.49
CA PRO A 498 34.26 5.05 -14.43
C PRO A 498 34.41 6.49 -13.90
N PRO A 499 35.25 6.74 -12.88
CA PRO A 499 35.53 8.09 -12.41
C PRO A 499 36.14 9.00 -13.48
N ARG A 500 36.96 8.42 -14.37
CA ARG A 500 37.63 9.13 -15.47
C ARG A 500 37.08 8.72 -16.82
N HIS A 501 37.10 9.64 -17.78
CA HIS A 501 36.72 9.35 -19.16
C HIS A 501 37.65 8.31 -19.78
N TYR A 502 37.11 7.13 -20.09
CA TYR A 502 37.85 6.01 -20.66
C TYR A 502 37.86 5.97 -22.19
N LEU A 503 37.03 6.77 -22.87
CA LEU A 503 36.93 6.82 -24.33
C LEU A 503 37.46 8.14 -24.90
N ARG A 504 38.10 8.08 -26.06
CA ARG A 504 38.45 9.23 -26.91
C ARG A 504 38.16 8.87 -28.37
N GLY A 505 37.24 9.59 -29.01
CA GLY A 505 36.80 9.27 -30.39
C GLY A 505 36.21 7.86 -30.53
N GLY A 506 35.53 7.37 -29.49
CA GLY A 506 34.95 6.02 -29.46
C GLY A 506 35.94 4.88 -29.18
N LYS A 507 37.26 5.16 -29.12
CA LYS A 507 38.30 4.18 -28.77
C LYS A 507 38.68 4.30 -27.30
N VAL A 508 39.06 3.17 -26.70
CA VAL A 508 39.55 3.14 -25.31
C VAL A 508 40.89 3.88 -25.23
N ARG A 509 41.01 4.77 -24.24
CA ARG A 509 42.26 5.48 -23.94
C ARG A 509 43.23 4.53 -23.25
N ALA A 510 44.50 4.57 -23.66
CA ALA A 510 45.55 3.77 -23.03
C ALA A 510 45.60 4.05 -21.51
N GLY A 511 45.63 3.00 -20.70
CA GLY A 511 45.72 3.11 -19.23
C GLY A 511 44.42 3.54 -18.52
N GLU A 512 43.33 3.74 -19.25
CA GLU A 512 42.06 4.27 -18.73
C GLU A 512 40.88 3.34 -18.99
N SER A 513 41.11 2.09 -19.40
CA SER A 513 40.04 1.08 -19.53
C SER A 513 39.28 0.90 -18.21
N ILE A 514 38.05 0.38 -18.29
CA ILE A 514 37.23 0.12 -17.09
C ILE A 514 37.98 -0.79 -16.11
N ALA A 515 38.63 -1.84 -16.61
CA ALA A 515 39.41 -2.76 -15.79
C ALA A 515 40.60 -2.08 -15.07
N GLU A 516 41.35 -1.22 -15.77
CA GLU A 516 42.47 -0.48 -15.18
C GLU A 516 42.02 0.53 -14.12
N GLN A 517 40.88 1.20 -14.33
CA GLN A 517 40.32 2.11 -13.33
C GLN A 517 39.81 1.34 -12.09
N VAL A 518 39.16 0.19 -12.28
CA VAL A 518 38.71 -0.68 -11.19
C VAL A 518 39.90 -1.18 -10.36
N ARG A 519 40.96 -1.71 -11.00
CA ARG A 519 42.18 -2.15 -10.29
C ARG A 519 42.79 -1.04 -9.46
N ARG A 520 42.88 0.16 -10.04
CA ARG A 520 43.41 1.35 -9.37
C ARG A 520 42.59 1.72 -8.14
N GLU A 521 41.26 1.70 -8.23
CA GLU A 521 40.40 1.98 -7.08
C GLU A 521 40.50 0.90 -6.00
N VAL A 522 40.57 -0.38 -6.38
CA VAL A 522 40.76 -1.50 -5.43
C VAL A 522 42.05 -1.33 -4.64
N GLN A 523 43.16 -0.98 -5.31
CA GLN A 523 44.44 -0.70 -4.67
C GLN A 523 44.39 0.56 -3.79
N GLN A 524 43.84 1.67 -4.30
CA GLN A 524 43.74 2.94 -3.56
C GLN A 524 42.88 2.83 -2.30
N ARG A 525 41.82 2.02 -2.35
CA ARG A 525 40.94 1.73 -1.22
C ARG A 525 41.47 0.62 -0.31
N LYS A 526 42.64 0.04 -0.63
CA LYS A 526 43.29 -1.05 0.10
C LYS A 526 42.39 -2.28 0.28
N ILE A 527 41.58 -2.59 -0.75
CA ILE A 527 40.69 -3.76 -0.75
C ILE A 527 41.50 -5.02 -1.07
N ALA A 528 42.36 -4.96 -2.08
CA ALA A 528 43.27 -6.03 -2.49
C ALA A 528 44.45 -5.45 -3.29
N GLU A 529 45.51 -6.23 -3.48
CA GLU A 529 46.68 -5.85 -4.30
C GLU A 529 46.38 -5.91 -5.80
N ASP A 530 45.59 -6.90 -6.24
CA ASP A 530 45.13 -7.03 -7.62
C ASP A 530 43.69 -7.58 -7.68
N VAL A 531 43.06 -7.45 -8.85
CA VAL A 531 41.71 -7.94 -9.14
C VAL A 531 41.56 -8.24 -10.63
N GLN A 532 40.97 -9.38 -10.93
CA GLN A 532 40.51 -9.69 -12.29
C GLN A 532 39.12 -9.08 -12.49
N VAL A 533 38.93 -8.42 -13.64
CA VAL A 533 37.73 -7.64 -13.92
C VAL A 533 37.05 -8.17 -15.19
N GLU A 534 35.81 -8.62 -15.04
CA GLU A 534 34.96 -9.09 -16.14
C GLU A 534 33.79 -8.10 -16.32
N LEU A 535 33.55 -7.65 -17.55
CA LEU A 535 32.44 -6.74 -17.86
C LEU A 535 31.21 -7.56 -18.24
N LEU A 536 30.07 -7.32 -17.57
CA LEU A 536 28.84 -8.07 -17.75
C LEU A 536 27.80 -7.26 -18.55
N GLY A 537 27.26 -7.86 -19.61
CA GLY A 537 26.19 -7.25 -20.41
C GLY A 537 26.57 -5.93 -21.09
N THR A 538 25.57 -5.19 -21.57
CA THR A 538 25.77 -3.92 -22.27
C THR A 538 25.80 -2.72 -21.32
N PRO A 539 26.59 -1.67 -21.63
CA PRO A 539 26.58 -0.44 -20.85
C PRO A 539 25.20 0.23 -20.83
N GLN A 540 24.84 0.84 -19.70
CA GLN A 540 23.55 1.50 -19.48
C GLN A 540 23.74 2.96 -19.10
N TRP A 541 22.82 3.83 -19.51
CA TRP A 541 22.81 5.22 -19.06
C TRP A 541 22.23 5.32 -17.65
N VAL A 542 22.97 5.93 -16.74
CA VAL A 542 22.59 6.13 -15.34
C VAL A 542 22.83 7.57 -14.92
N ALA A 543 21.92 8.13 -14.11
CA ALA A 543 22.16 9.46 -13.55
C ALA A 543 23.30 9.40 -12.54
N VAL A 544 24.17 10.41 -12.56
CA VAL A 544 25.27 10.54 -11.60
C VAL A 544 25.06 11.72 -10.67
N HIS A 545 25.76 11.71 -9.53
CA HIS A 545 25.68 12.81 -8.57
C HIS A 545 26.53 13.96 -9.10
N VAL A 546 25.92 15.14 -9.19
CA VAL A 546 26.60 16.37 -9.61
C VAL A 546 26.52 17.38 -8.46
N PRO A 547 27.65 17.84 -7.90
CA PRO A 547 27.65 18.88 -6.90
C PRO A 547 27.00 20.17 -7.45
N PRO A 548 26.25 20.94 -6.64
CA PRO A 548 25.60 22.17 -7.10
C PRO A 548 26.55 23.20 -7.75
N ARG A 549 27.81 23.27 -7.27
CA ARG A 549 28.85 24.16 -7.84
C ARG A 549 29.30 23.76 -9.24
N GLU A 550 29.04 22.51 -9.64
CA GLU A 550 29.39 21.94 -10.94
C GLU A 550 28.17 21.75 -11.84
N ALA A 551 26.97 22.07 -11.34
CA ALA A 551 25.70 21.92 -12.06
C ALA A 551 25.59 22.86 -13.28
N THR A 552 26.50 23.82 -13.45
CA THR A 552 26.61 24.69 -14.63
C THR A 552 27.60 24.17 -15.67
N LYS A 553 28.44 23.18 -15.33
CA LYS A 553 29.42 22.58 -16.25
C LYS A 553 28.74 21.49 -17.09
N ARG A 554 28.48 21.77 -18.38
CA ARG A 554 27.83 20.82 -19.31
C ARG A 554 28.46 19.42 -19.33
N GLU A 555 29.77 19.30 -19.13
CA GLU A 555 30.50 18.03 -19.12
C GLU A 555 30.13 17.11 -17.93
N PHE A 556 29.55 17.67 -16.87
CA PHE A 556 29.18 16.93 -15.65
C PHE A 556 27.67 16.73 -15.50
N ILE A 557 26.84 17.40 -16.30
CA ILE A 557 25.39 17.34 -16.19
C ILE A 557 24.85 16.11 -16.92
N GLY A 558 24.12 15.26 -16.19
CA GLY A 558 23.22 14.27 -16.79
C GLY A 558 23.60 12.82 -16.52
N ASP A 559 23.33 11.97 -17.51
CA ASP A 559 23.51 10.53 -17.42
C ASP A 559 24.91 10.14 -17.92
N ARG A 560 25.56 9.17 -17.27
CA ARG A 560 26.82 8.55 -17.71
C ARG A 560 26.61 7.09 -18.06
N ARG A 561 27.53 6.52 -18.86
CA ARG A 561 27.53 5.08 -19.15
C ARG A 561 28.08 4.31 -17.96
N GLY A 562 27.22 3.57 -17.28
CA GLY A 562 27.57 2.56 -16.29
C GLY A 562 27.67 1.17 -16.90
N GLN A 563 28.51 0.32 -16.33
CA GLN A 563 28.75 -1.05 -16.76
C GLN A 563 28.57 -1.98 -15.56
N MET A 564 27.91 -3.13 -15.75
CA MET A 564 27.89 -4.17 -14.73
C MET A 564 29.25 -4.90 -14.75
N VAL A 565 29.80 -5.20 -13.58
CA VAL A 565 31.16 -5.72 -13.42
C VAL A 565 31.17 -6.89 -12.47
N ARG A 566 31.94 -7.93 -12.79
CA ARG A 566 32.34 -9.00 -11.87
C ARG A 566 33.83 -8.86 -11.54
N LEU A 567 34.14 -8.99 -10.26
CA LEU A 567 35.48 -8.94 -9.70
C LEU A 567 35.85 -10.34 -9.20
N ARG A 568 37.08 -10.78 -9.49
CA ARG A 568 37.66 -11.98 -8.90
C ARG A 568 38.98 -11.63 -8.21
N PHE A 569 39.09 -12.03 -6.96
CA PHE A 569 40.25 -11.83 -6.11
C PHE A 569 40.91 -13.18 -5.79
N ASP A 570 42.24 -13.17 -5.66
CA ASP A 570 42.98 -14.39 -5.30
C ASP A 570 42.73 -14.80 -3.83
N LYS A 571 42.53 -13.80 -2.97
CA LYS A 571 42.25 -13.93 -1.54
C LYS A 571 40.80 -13.56 -1.23
N LEU A 572 40.28 -14.10 -0.13
CA LEU A 572 38.96 -13.72 0.38
C LEU A 572 38.96 -12.23 0.78
N VAL A 573 37.99 -11.48 0.27
CA VAL A 573 37.79 -10.06 0.56
C VAL A 573 36.46 -9.88 1.29
N VAL A 574 36.44 -8.98 2.27
CA VAL A 574 35.24 -8.60 3.02
C VAL A 574 34.57 -7.38 2.40
N GLY A 575 33.24 -7.37 2.38
CA GLY A 575 32.45 -6.23 1.93
C GLY A 575 32.26 -5.13 2.99
N PRO A 576 31.47 -4.10 2.69
CA PRO A 576 30.83 -3.86 1.39
C PRO A 576 31.82 -3.31 0.36
N ILE A 577 31.80 -3.85 -0.87
CA ILE A 577 32.59 -3.32 -1.98
C ILE A 577 31.75 -2.31 -2.76
N ARG A 578 32.28 -1.10 -2.89
CA ARG A 578 31.68 0.00 -3.65
C ARG A 578 32.76 0.77 -4.39
N LEU A 579 32.63 0.89 -5.71
CA LEU A 579 33.64 1.44 -6.60
C LEU A 579 33.01 2.42 -7.60
N GLY A 580 33.79 3.33 -8.13
CA GLY A 580 33.37 4.19 -9.23
C GLY A 580 32.73 5.51 -8.78
N HIS A 581 32.36 6.28 -9.79
CA HIS A 581 31.71 7.58 -9.63
C HIS A 581 30.33 7.44 -8.99
N SER A 582 30.00 8.36 -8.07
CA SER A 582 28.76 8.33 -7.28
C SER A 582 28.59 7.07 -6.42
N SER A 583 29.67 6.38 -6.07
CA SER A 583 29.57 5.17 -5.23
C SER A 583 28.95 5.43 -3.85
N SER A 584 29.22 6.58 -3.25
CA SER A 584 28.56 7.05 -2.01
C SER A 584 27.04 7.30 -2.16
N PHE A 585 26.51 7.27 -3.38
CA PHE A 585 25.10 7.46 -3.72
C PHE A 585 24.47 6.20 -4.33
N GLY A 586 25.15 5.06 -4.27
CA GLY A 586 24.60 3.75 -4.62
C GLY A 586 24.96 3.22 -6.01
N LEU A 587 25.83 3.86 -6.78
CA LEU A 587 26.38 3.25 -8.02
C LEU A 587 27.60 2.37 -7.73
N GLY A 588 27.84 1.37 -8.57
CA GLY A 588 28.95 0.44 -8.42
C GLY A 588 29.01 -0.25 -7.05
N LEU A 589 27.85 -0.61 -6.49
CA LEU A 589 27.74 -1.44 -5.29
C LEU A 589 27.83 -2.91 -5.71
N PHE A 590 28.54 -3.75 -4.94
CA PHE A 590 28.75 -5.17 -5.25
C PHE A 590 28.19 -6.09 -4.17
N ARG A 591 27.74 -7.28 -4.59
CA ARG A 591 27.36 -8.41 -3.75
C ARG A 591 28.36 -9.56 -3.91
N PRO A 592 28.60 -10.35 -2.85
CA PRO A 592 29.36 -11.59 -2.97
C PRO A 592 28.56 -12.60 -3.81
N VAL A 593 29.28 -13.44 -4.55
CA VAL A 593 28.73 -14.56 -5.32
C VAL A 593 29.45 -15.83 -4.90
N GLU A 594 28.71 -16.89 -4.66
CA GLU A 594 29.28 -18.22 -4.44
C GLU A 594 29.77 -18.76 -5.79
N GLU A 595 31.01 -19.24 -5.84
CA GLU A 595 31.44 -20.01 -7.00
C GLU A 595 30.63 -21.31 -7.04
N PRO A 596 30.03 -21.67 -8.19
CA PRO A 596 29.43 -22.99 -8.32
C PRO A 596 30.51 -24.04 -8.05
N ARG A 597 30.24 -24.93 -7.09
CA ARG A 597 31.11 -26.04 -6.74
C ARG A 597 31.36 -26.98 -7.90
#